data_AF-A0A109KMD7-F1
#
_entry.id   AF-A0A109KMD7-F1
#
_cell.length_a   1.000
_cell.length_b   1.000
_cell.length_c   1.000
_cell.angle_alpha   90.00
_cell.angle_beta   90.00
_cell.angle_gamma   90.00
#
_symmetry.space_group_name_H-M   'P 1'
#
loop_
_entity.id
_entity.type
_entity.pdbx_description
1 polymer ?
#
loop_
_entity_poly.entity_id
_entity_poly.type
_entity_poly.pdbx_seq_one_letter_code
_entity_poly.pdbx_strand_id
1 'polypeptide(L)' 'MQEVVYKLTSKMLFKSMTSYGDHRVWQDVYHIHSHGLEIYIKVTYRTDGKPPVISFKESNL' A
#
# COMPACT_ATOMS: atom_id res chain seq x y z
N MET A 1 3.86 -7.38 -10.68
CA MET A 1 3.47 -6.83 -9.36
C MET A 1 4.63 -6.72 -8.38
N GLN A 2 5.42 -7.78 -8.12
CA GLN A 2 6.55 -7.74 -7.17
C GLN A 2 7.60 -6.65 -7.49
N GLU A 3 7.94 -6.44 -8.75
CA GLU A 3 8.86 -5.36 -9.16
C GLU A 3 8.37 -3.95 -8.80
N VAL A 4 7.05 -3.73 -8.84
CA VAL A 4 6.44 -2.43 -8.49
C VAL A 4 6.58 -2.17 -6.99
N VAL A 5 6.43 -3.22 -6.18
CA VAL A 5 6.63 -3.14 -4.72
C VAL A 5 8.09 -2.81 -4.39
N TYR A 6 9.07 -3.42 -5.06
CA TYR A 6 10.48 -3.12 -4.82
C TYR A 6 10.93 -1.72 -5.26
N LYS A 7 10.14 -1.06 -6.12
CA LYS A 7 10.39 0.33 -6.56
C LYS A 7 9.76 1.37 -5.64
N LEU A 8 9.00 0.96 -4.62
CA LEU A 8 8.37 1.90 -3.70
C LEU A 8 9.41 2.75 -2.98
N THR A 9 9.15 4.05 -2.92
CA THR A 9 9.94 5.01 -2.18
C THR A 9 9.04 5.86 -1.29
N SER A 10 9.61 6.51 -0.28
CA SER A 10 8.84 7.39 0.62
C SER A 10 8.10 8.53 -0.09
N LYS A 11 8.60 8.98 -1.25
CA LYS A 11 7.96 10.02 -2.08
C LYS A 11 6.63 9.57 -2.70
N MET A 12 6.41 8.26 -2.78
CA MET A 12 5.18 7.67 -3.34
C MET A 12 4.12 7.45 -2.26
N LEU A 13 4.40 7.74 -0.99
CA LEU A 13 3.42 7.64 0.09
C LEU A 13 2.29 8.65 -0.17
N PHE A 14 1.11 8.14 -0.46
CA PHE A 14 -0.08 8.95 -0.67
C PHE A 14 -0.72 9.32 0.67
N LYS A 15 -0.91 8.33 1.55
CA LYS A 15 -1.39 8.54 2.93
C LYS A 15 -1.15 7.31 3.78
N SER A 16 -1.07 7.51 5.09
CA SER A 16 -1.19 6.44 6.09
C SER A 16 -2.57 6.51 6.71
N MET A 17 -3.24 5.38 6.88
CA MET A 17 -4.59 5.32 7.41
C MET A 17 -4.80 4.10 8.30
N THR A 18 -5.82 4.18 9.15
CA THR A 18 -6.34 3.06 9.92
C THR A 18 -7.77 2.75 9.46
N SER A 19 -8.46 1.81 10.11
CA SER A 19 -9.85 1.49 9.81
C SER A 19 -10.72 1.60 11.06
N TYR A 20 -12.03 1.76 10.89
CA TYR A 20 -12.95 1.72 12.03
C TYR A 20 -12.98 0.35 12.73
N GLY A 21 -12.75 -0.73 11.97
CA GLY A 21 -12.71 -2.09 12.53
C GLY A 21 -11.50 -2.34 13.43
N ASP A 22 -10.38 -1.69 13.15
CA ASP A 22 -9.22 -1.64 14.03
C ASP A 22 -8.38 -0.39 13.75
N HIS A 23 -8.37 0.53 14.73
CA HIS A 23 -7.66 1.80 14.66
C HIS A 23 -6.18 1.69 15.07
N ARG A 24 -5.73 0.51 15.55
CA ARG A 24 -4.33 0.27 15.94
C ARG A 24 -3.50 -0.24 14.76
N VAL A 25 -4.15 -0.77 13.74
CA VAL A 25 -3.50 -1.30 12.53
C VAL A 25 -3.37 -0.20 11.49
N TRP A 26 -2.13 0.23 11.28
CA TRP A 26 -1.78 1.22 10.26
C TRP A 26 -1.56 0.56 8.90
N GLN A 27 -2.01 1.28 7.88
CA GLN A 27 -1.92 0.92 6.48
C GLN A 27 -1.33 2.09 5.72
N ASP A 28 -0.17 1.88 5.10
CA ASP A 28 0.38 2.86 4.17
C ASP A 28 -0.20 2.62 2.79
N VAL A 29 -0.71 3.67 2.17
CA VAL A 29 -1.17 3.66 0.78
C VAL A 29 -0.14 4.41 -0.04
N TYR A 30 0.49 3.71 -0.97
CA TYR A 30 1.38 4.27 -1.97
C TYR A 30 0.65 4.44 -3.29
N HIS A 31 1.02 5.48 -4.04
CA HIS A 31 0.52 5.75 -5.38
C HIS A 31 1.67 5.73 -6.37
N ILE A 32 1.55 4.90 -7.41
CA ILE A 32 2.57 4.76 -8.44
C ILE A 32 1.93 4.54 -9.81
N HIS A 33 2.45 5.27 -10.79
CA HIS A 33 2.16 5.02 -12.20
C HIS A 33 3.20 4.04 -12.76
N SER A 34 2.76 2.87 -13.21
CA SER A 34 3.63 1.84 -13.79
C SER A 34 2.91 1.07 -14.88
N HIS A 35 3.59 0.76 -15.99
CA HIS A 35 3.01 0.07 -17.16
C HIS A 35 1.75 0.74 -17.73
N GLY A 36 1.64 2.08 -17.63
CA GLY A 36 0.47 2.82 -18.10
C GLY A 36 -0.76 2.71 -17.19
N LEU A 37 -0.61 2.17 -15.98
CA LEU A 37 -1.67 2.01 -14.99
C LEU A 37 -1.38 2.86 -13.75
N GLU A 38 -2.42 3.48 -13.20
CA GLU A 38 -2.39 4.07 -11.86
C GLU A 38 -2.67 2.97 -10.83
N ILE A 39 -1.67 2.68 -10.00
CA ILE A 39 -1.70 1.59 -9.04
C ILE A 39 -1.64 2.16 -7.63
N TYR A 40 -2.63 1.81 -6.81
CA TYR A 40 -2.59 2.05 -5.37
C TYR A 40 -2.16 0.79 -4.66
N ILE A 41 -1.06 0.87 -3.91
CA ILE A 41 -0.51 -0.24 -3.14
C ILE A 41 -0.75 0.04 -1.66
N LYS A 42 -1.50 -0.85 -1.00
CA LYS A 42 -1.77 -0.77 0.43
C LYS A 42 -0.91 -1.78 1.18
N VAL A 43 -0.06 -1.28 2.08
CA VAL A 43 0.83 -2.06 2.94
C VAL A 43 0.28 -2.03 4.37
N THR A 44 -0.20 -3.16 4.86
CA THR A 44 -0.72 -3.31 6.22
C THR A 44 0.35 -3.92 7.12
N TYR A 45 0.82 -3.17 8.12
CA TYR A 45 1.79 -3.67 9.09
C TYR A 45 1.10 -4.46 10.17
N ARG A 46 1.68 -5.61 10.52
CA ARG A 46 1.16 -6.48 11.58
C ARG A 46 1.99 -6.32 12.83
N THR A 47 1.33 -6.21 13.98
CA THR A 47 1.98 -6.07 15.28
C THR A 47 2.58 -7.37 15.81
N ASP A 48 2.23 -8.52 15.21
CA ASP A 48 2.68 -9.86 15.62
C ASP A 48 4.04 -10.26 15.00
N GLY A 49 4.79 -9.30 14.43
CA GLY A 49 6.09 -9.54 13.80
C GLY A 49 6.03 -10.32 12.48
N LYS A 50 4.83 -10.62 11.98
CA LYS A 50 4.66 -11.26 10.67
C LYS A 50 4.92 -10.26 9.53
N PRO A 51 5.28 -10.76 8.33
CA PRO A 51 5.42 -9.90 7.16
C PRO A 51 4.16 -9.06 6.91
N PRO A 52 4.33 -7.84 6.38
CA PRO A 52 3.19 -6.99 6.05
C PRO A 52 2.33 -7.62 4.95
N VAL A 53 1.04 -7.33 4.97
CA VAL A 53 0.12 -7.73 3.91
C VAL A 53 0.09 -6.63 2.86
N ILE A 54 0.29 -7.00 1.60
CA ILE A 54 0.26 -6.08 0.46
C ILE A 54 -1.02 -6.33 -0.33
N SER A 55 -1.81 -5.29 -0.54
CA SER A 55 -3.02 -5.32 -1.36
C SER A 55 -2.90 -4.30 -2.48
N PHE A 56 -3.42 -4.64 -3.66
CA PHE A 56 -3.46 -3.76 -4.81
C PHE A 56 -4.89 -3.29 -5.01
N LYS A 57 -5.06 -1.98 -5.22
CA LYS A 57 -6.32 -1.42 -5.69
C LYS A 57 -6.08 -0.89 -7.09
N GLU A 58 -6.74 -1.52 -8.06
CA GLU A 58 -6.80 -1.02 -9.41
C GLU A 58 -7.61 0.28 -9.43
N SER A 59 -7.08 1.30 -10.10
CA SER A 59 -7.86 2.45 -10.47
C SER A 59 -8.63 2.07 -11.73
N ASN A 60 -9.93 1.75 -11.59
CA ASN A 60 -10.82 1.75 -12.75
C ASN A 60 -10.84 3.17 -13.29
N LEU A 61 -10.19 3.39 -14.44
CA LEU A 61 -10.54 4.49 -15.33
C LEU A 61 -11.89 4.19 -15.97
#